data_AF-A0A8B7DLH7-F1
#
_entry.id   AF-A0A8B7DLH7-F1
#
_cell.length_a   1.000
_cell.length_b   1.000
_cell.length_c   1.000
_cell.angle_alpha   90.00
_cell.angle_beta   90.00
_cell.angle_gamma   90.00
#
_symmetry.space_group_name_H-M   'P 1'
#
loop_
_entity.id
_entity.type
_entity.pdbx_description
1 polymer ?
#
loop_
_entity_poly.entity_id
_entity_poly.type
_entity_poly.pdbx_seq_one_letter_code
_entity_poly.pdbx_strand_id
1 'polypeptide(L)'
;MVAFLGGEIGRQVEKSRFLNIIKQTNQTPPQKFDYPQTEAQEIGWCTKPLIEPLLTDYSLHHPKKHTEITKFMDAYWRQKEQSTDHT
;
A
#
# COMPACT_ATOMS: atom_id res chain seq x y z
N MET A 1 15.41 24.49 39.06
CA MET A 1 14.33 24.25 38.07
C MET A 1 14.81 24.08 36.63
N VAL A 2 16.10 24.30 36.30
CA VAL A 2 16.59 24.34 34.90
C VAL A 2 16.96 22.96 34.32
N ALA A 3 17.35 21.99 35.15
CA ALA A 3 17.78 20.66 34.70
C ALA A 3 16.66 19.77 34.10
N PHE A 4 15.40 20.00 34.49
CA PHE A 4 14.26 19.18 34.04
C PHE A 4 13.81 19.53 32.60
N LEU A 5 13.92 20.80 32.22
CA LEU A 5 13.59 21.30 30.88
C LEU A 5 14.61 20.85 29.82
N GLY A 6 15.90 20.76 30.17
CA GLY A 6 16.95 20.31 29.24
C GLY A 6 16.78 18.85 28.78
N GLY A 7 16.28 17.98 29.66
CA GLY A 7 16.02 16.57 29.34
C GLY A 7 14.82 16.37 28.40
N GLU A 8 13.77 17.18 28.54
CA GLU A 8 12.62 17.14 27.63
C GLU A 8 12.96 17.71 26.26
N ILE A 9 13.72 18.81 26.20
CA ILE A 9 14.17 19.40 24.93
C ILE A 9 15.05 18.39 24.16
N GLY A 10 16.01 17.74 24.84
CA GLY A 10 16.83 16.69 24.23
C GLY A 10 16.01 15.51 23.70
N ARG A 11 14.98 15.07 24.44
CA ARG A 11 14.08 13.99 24.00
C ARG A 11 13.25 14.39 22.77
N GLN A 12 12.77 15.64 22.70
CA GLN A 12 12.04 16.15 21.53
C GLN A 12 12.93 16.27 20.29
N VAL A 13 14.17 16.70 20.46
CA VAL A 13 15.17 16.75 19.39
C VAL A 13 15.43 15.34 18.83
N GLU A 14 15.68 14.35 19.70
CA GLU A 14 15.89 12.96 19.27
C GLU A 14 14.65 12.37 18.57
N LYS A 15 13.45 12.65 19.08
CA LYS A 15 12.19 12.25 18.42
C LYS A 15 12.06 12.86 17.03
N SER A 16 12.37 14.14 16.88
CA SER A 16 12.31 14.84 15.59
C SER A 16 13.30 14.27 14.58
N ARG A 17 14.53 13.95 15.03
CA ARG A 17 15.58 13.33 14.22
C ARG A 17 15.16 11.95 13.74
N PHE A 18 14.62 11.12 14.64
CA PHE A 18 14.11 9.80 14.29
C PHE A 18 12.98 9.86 13.25
N LEU A 19 12.01 10.77 13.44
CA LEU A 19 10.92 10.97 12.48
C LEU A 19 11.45 11.42 11.11
N ASN A 20 12.48 12.26 11.06
CA ASN A 20 13.09 12.67 9.80
C ASN A 20 13.78 11.52 9.07
N ILE A 21 14.46 10.63 9.80
CA ILE A 21 15.08 9.43 9.21
C ILE A 21 14.01 8.54 8.59
N ILE A 22 12.91 8.28 9.30
CA ILE A 22 11.81 7.47 8.75
C ILE A 22 11.23 8.12 7.49
N LYS A 23 11.00 9.44 7.51
CA LYS A 23 10.51 10.18 6.34
C LYS A 23 11.43 10.02 5.14
N GLN A 24 12.74 10.18 5.33
CA GLN A 24 13.75 10.02 4.27
C GLN A 24 13.78 8.58 3.73
N THR A 25 13.71 7.58 4.62
CA THR A 25 13.70 6.18 4.21
C THR A 25 12.45 5.85 3.37
N ASN A 26 11.29 6.37 3.76
CA ASN A 26 10.00 6.14 3.09
C ASN A 26 9.81 6.91 1.76
N GLN A 27 10.70 7.83 1.40
CA GLN A 27 10.65 8.50 0.11
C GLN A 27 10.82 7.48 -1.04
N THR A 28 9.95 7.58 -2.04
CA THR A 28 9.97 6.71 -3.23
C THR A 28 11.19 7.00 -4.09
N PRO A 29 11.70 6.03 -4.88
CA PRO A 29 12.88 6.24 -5.74
C PRO A 29 12.82 7.50 -6.64
N PRO A 30 11.68 7.85 -7.27
CA PRO A 30 11.57 9.08 -8.09
C PRO A 30 11.65 10.39 -7.29
N GLN A 31 11.54 10.34 -5.96
CA GLN A 31 11.73 11.50 -5.08
C GLN A 31 13.21 11.66 -4.66
N LYS A 32 14.01 10.60 -4.80
CA LYS A 32 15.42 10.56 -4.36
C LYS A 32 16.40 10.79 -5.51
N PHE A 33 16.05 10.36 -6.73
CA PHE A 33 16.91 10.43 -7.89
C PHE A 33 16.14 10.97 -9.10
N ASP A 34 16.84 11.67 -9.99
CA ASP A 34 16.25 12.21 -11.22
C ASP A 34 15.97 11.12 -12.27
N TYR A 35 16.74 10.02 -12.23
CA TYR A 35 16.69 8.92 -13.19
C TYR A 35 16.73 7.55 -12.48
N PRO A 36 16.11 6.50 -13.06
CA PRO A 36 16.19 5.15 -12.53
C PRO A 36 17.64 4.67 -12.51
N GLN A 37 18.06 4.07 -11.39
CA GLN A 37 19.43 3.58 -11.21
C GLN A 37 19.56 2.12 -11.62
N THR A 38 18.45 1.39 -11.73
CA THR A 38 18.40 -0.02 -12.12
C THR A 38 17.23 -0.28 -13.07
N GLU A 39 17.36 -1.33 -13.90
CA GLU A 39 16.31 -1.73 -14.86
C GLU A 39 14.97 -2.03 -14.16
N ALA A 40 15.02 -2.68 -12.98
CA ALA A 40 13.82 -2.95 -12.20
C ALA A 40 13.10 -1.67 -11.73
N GLN A 41 13.82 -0.57 -11.51
CA GLN A 41 13.21 0.71 -11.16
C GLN A 41 12.52 1.37 -12.35
N GLU A 42 12.99 1.13 -13.58
CA GLU A 42 12.40 1.70 -14.80
C GLU A 42 10.92 1.30 -14.96
N ILE A 43 10.61 0.03 -14.69
CA ILE A 43 9.24 -0.52 -14.77
C ILE A 43 8.26 0.26 -13.86
N GLY A 44 8.73 0.67 -12.68
CA GLY A 44 7.92 1.37 -11.67
C GLY A 44 8.14 2.89 -11.61
N TRP A 45 8.92 3.46 -12.53
CA TRP A 45 9.34 4.86 -12.43
C TRP A 45 8.20 5.84 -12.69
N CYS A 46 7.37 5.56 -13.71
CA CYS A 46 6.21 6.35 -14.09
C CYS A 46 4.92 5.53 -13.93
N THR A 47 4.46 5.37 -12.69
CA THR A 47 3.24 4.60 -12.37
C THR A 47 1.95 5.41 -12.48
N LYS A 48 2.05 6.74 -12.59
CA LYS A 48 0.88 7.60 -12.77
C LYS A 48 0.35 7.42 -14.19
N PRO A 49 -0.91 6.99 -14.37
CA PRO A 49 -1.47 6.85 -15.70
C PRO A 49 -1.58 8.23 -16.37
N LEU A 50 -1.33 8.28 -17.68
CA LEU A 50 -1.40 9.52 -18.47
C LEU A 50 -2.84 10.07 -18.58
N ILE A 51 -3.82 9.16 -18.47
CA ILE A 51 -5.25 9.48 -18.49
C ILE A 51 -5.81 8.92 -17.19
N GLU A 52 -6.57 9.73 -16.46
CA GLU A 52 -7.26 9.24 -15.27
C GLU A 52 -8.21 8.10 -15.67
N PRO A 53 -8.17 6.96 -14.97
CA PRO A 53 -9.07 5.87 -15.29
C PRO A 53 -10.50 6.36 -15.09
N LEU A 54 -11.30 6.30 -16.16
CA LEU A 54 -12.70 6.69 -16.15
C LEU A 54 -13.54 5.57 -15.50
N LEU A 55 -13.30 5.34 -14.21
CA LEU A 55 -13.93 4.29 -13.40
C LEU A 55 -15.44 4.50 -13.23
N THR A 56 -15.94 5.70 -13.54
CA THR A 56 -17.35 6.08 -13.48
C THR A 56 -18.10 5.80 -14.78
N ASP A 57 -17.41 5.60 -15.90
CA ASP A 57 -18.05 5.28 -17.17
C ASP A 57 -18.32 3.77 -17.24
N TYR A 58 -19.57 3.41 -16.98
CA TYR A 58 -20.06 2.04 -17.05
C TYR A 58 -20.00 1.46 -18.48
N SER A 59 -19.83 2.27 -19.53
CA SER A 59 -19.71 1.78 -20.91
C SER A 59 -18.36 1.12 -21.19
N LEU A 60 -17.32 1.47 -20.43
CA LEU A 60 -15.95 0.97 -20.63
C LEU A 60 -15.43 0.25 -19.39
N HIS A 61 -15.94 0.56 -18.19
CA HIS A 61 -15.50 -0.02 -16.94
C HIS A 61 -16.44 -1.14 -16.44
N HIS A 62 -16.07 -2.40 -16.72
CA HIS A 62 -16.83 -3.59 -16.34
C HIS A 62 -16.06 -4.51 -15.37
N PRO A 63 -15.78 -4.08 -14.12
CA PRO A 63 -15.09 -4.92 -13.17
C PRO A 63 -15.95 -6.12 -12.80
N LYS A 64 -15.35 -7.30 -12.70
CA LYS A 64 -16.02 -8.48 -12.13
C LYS A 64 -16.30 -8.22 -10.66
N LYS A 65 -17.57 -8.32 -10.26
CA LYS A 65 -18.00 -8.16 -8.86
C LYS A 65 -18.57 -9.48 -8.35
N HIS A 66 -18.17 -9.86 -7.14
CA HIS A 66 -18.77 -11.00 -6.46
C HIS A 66 -20.14 -10.60 -5.92
N THR A 67 -21.18 -11.32 -6.36
CA THR A 67 -22.52 -11.20 -5.81
C THR A 67 -22.68 -12.08 -4.56
N GLU A 68 -23.74 -11.86 -3.80
CA GLU A 68 -24.08 -12.72 -2.65
C GLU A 68 -24.22 -14.18 -3.05
N ILE A 69 -24.82 -14.45 -4.21
CA ILE A 69 -24.98 -15.80 -4.77
C ILE A 69 -23.61 -16.42 -5.06
N THR A 70 -22.72 -15.68 -5.71
CA THR A 70 -21.37 -16.19 -6.01
C THR A 70 -20.59 -16.51 -4.72
N LYS A 71 -20.67 -15.64 -3.71
CA LYS A 71 -20.03 -15.86 -2.40
C LYS A 71 -20.62 -17.05 -1.66
N PHE A 72 -21.95 -17.20 -1.70
CA PHE A 72 -22.64 -18.33 -1.08
C PHE A 72 -22.21 -19.65 -1.72
N MET A 73 -22.21 -19.71 -3.05
CA MET A 73 -21.78 -20.90 -3.77
C MET A 73 -20.32 -21.24 -3.47
N ASP A 74 -19.41 -20.26 -3.47
CA ASP A 74 -18.00 -20.48 -3.09
C ASP A 74 -17.86 -21.12 -1.70
N ALA A 75 -18.63 -20.65 -0.72
CA ALA A 75 -18.64 -21.21 0.64
C ALA A 75 -19.24 -22.63 0.67
N TYR A 76 -20.35 -22.84 -0.03
CA TYR A 76 -21.01 -24.14 -0.14
C TYR A 76 -20.07 -25.20 -0.76
N TRP A 77 -19.38 -24.85 -1.85
CA TRP A 77 -18.45 -25.76 -2.53
C TRP A 77 -17.26 -26.14 -1.65
N ARG A 78 -16.68 -25.17 -0.93
CA ARG A 78 -15.59 -25.44 0.04
C ARG A 78 -16.02 -26.42 1.13
N GLN A 79 -17.23 -26.26 1.67
CA GLN A 79 -17.75 -27.16 2.69
C GLN A 79 -18.02 -28.56 2.12
N LYS A 80 -18.54 -28.63 0.89
CA LYS A 80 -18.79 -29.90 0.20
C LYS A 80 -17.49 -30.68 -0.03
N GLU A 81 -16.44 -30.04 -0.53
CA GLU A 81 -15.13 -30.67 -0.74
C GLU A 81 -14.55 -31.20 0.57
N GLN A 82 -14.62 -30.39 1.64
CA GLN A 82 -14.22 -30.85 2.97
C GLN A 82 -15.02 -32.07 3.41
N SER A 83 -16.35 -32.09 3.17
CA SER A 83 -17.26 -33.20 3.51
C SER A 83 -16.96 -34.51 2.81
N THR A 84 -16.44 -34.46 1.59
CA THR A 84 -16.16 -35.64 0.77
C THR A 84 -14.81 -36.28 1.07
N ASP A 85 -13.86 -35.51 1.59
CA ASP A 85 -12.49 -35.99 1.83
C ASP A 85 -12.35 -36.85 3.11
N HIS A 86 -13.38 -36.89 3.96
CA HIS A 86 -13.38 -37.65 5.23
C HIS A 86 -14.28 -38.90 5.25
N THR A 87 -14.72 -39.36 4.08
CA THR A 87 -15.37 -40.68 3.90
C THR A 87 -14.51 -41.55 3.00
#